data_AF-D5GW55-F1
#
_entry.id   AF-D5GW55-F1
#
_cell.length_a   1.000
_cell.length_b   1.000
_cell.length_c   1.000
_cell.angle_alpha   90.00
_cell.angle_beta   90.00
_cell.angle_gamma   90.00
#
_symmetry.space_group_name_H-M   'P 1'
#
loop_
_entity.id
_entity.type
_entity.pdbx_description
1 polymer ?
#
loop_
_entity_poly.entity_id
_entity_poly.type
_entity_poly.pdbx_seq_one_letter_code
_entity_poly.pdbx_strand_id
1 'polypeptide(L)'
;LAQIEKAKNKLLQLRLASEVGLIIPPTLVTNNPDAAREFFSQVQGRMVSKLLTAIARSMESPEFFLYTSRVKAEDLEEAESLRYCPMVFQAEIPKQLEL
;
A
#
# COMPACT_ATOMS: atom_id res chain seq x y z
N LEU A 1 3.03 24.01 -11.54
CA LEU A 1 3.39 22.64 -12.01
C LEU A 1 4.28 21.89 -11.00
N ALA A 2 5.44 22.43 -10.60
CA ALA A 2 6.35 21.76 -9.66
C ALA A 2 5.72 21.37 -8.30
N GLN A 3 4.90 22.24 -7.71
CA GLN A 3 4.23 21.97 -6.44
C GLN A 3 3.24 20.79 -6.53
N ILE A 4 2.52 20.68 -7.66
CA ILE A 4 1.59 19.56 -7.90
C ILE A 4 2.39 18.26 -8.05
N GLU A 5 3.51 18.29 -8.76
CA GLU A 5 4.35 17.10 -8.94
C GLU A 5 4.92 16.60 -7.62
N LYS A 6 5.44 17.51 -6.79
CA LYS A 6 5.87 17.20 -5.42
C LYS A 6 4.73 16.60 -4.60
N ALA A 7 3.52 17.16 -4.72
CA ALA A 7 2.35 16.70 -4.00
C ALA A 7 1.84 15.32 -4.48
N LYS A 8 2.23 14.78 -5.64
CA LYS A 8 1.84 13.42 -6.06
C LYS A 8 2.57 12.31 -5.29
N ASN A 9 3.69 12.63 -4.63
CA ASN A 9 4.47 11.63 -3.90
C ASN A 9 3.79 11.28 -2.56
N LYS A 10 3.07 10.15 -2.56
CA LYS A 10 2.35 9.65 -1.38
C LYS A 10 3.26 9.40 -0.17
N LEU A 11 4.51 9.00 -0.37
CA LEU A 11 5.45 8.78 0.75
C LEU A 11 5.88 10.09 1.39
N LEU A 12 6.05 11.14 0.57
CA LEU A 12 6.28 12.48 1.09
C LEU A 12 5.04 12.99 1.85
N GLN A 13 3.83 12.77 1.32
CA GLN A 13 2.59 13.16 2.00
C GLN A 13 2.48 12.50 3.39
N LEU A 14 2.69 11.18 3.48
CA LEU A 14 2.61 10.45 4.76
C LEU A 14 3.67 10.93 5.75
N ARG A 15 4.92 11.14 5.29
CA ARG A 15 5.99 11.66 6.13
C ARG A 15 5.63 13.04 6.70
N LEU A 16 5.24 13.98 5.83
CA LEU A 16 4.90 15.34 6.25
C LEU A 16 3.69 15.35 7.18
N ALA A 17 2.67 14.53 6.92
CA ALA A 17 1.51 14.38 7.80
C ALA A 17 1.94 13.95 9.22
N SER A 18 2.83 12.96 9.33
CA SER A 18 3.39 12.54 10.62
C SER A 18 4.21 13.65 11.30
N GLU A 19 5.03 14.40 10.55
CA GLU A 19 5.86 15.48 11.08
C GLU A 19 5.04 16.63 11.67
N VAL A 20 3.83 16.88 11.14
CA VAL A 20 2.90 17.91 11.64
C VAL A 20 1.89 17.37 12.66
N GLY A 21 2.04 16.13 13.11
CA GLY A 21 1.23 15.53 14.18
C GLY A 21 -0.08 14.87 13.73
N LEU A 22 -0.30 14.65 12.43
CA LEU A 22 -1.42 13.84 11.94
C LEU A 22 -1.11 12.36 12.11
N ILE A 23 -2.13 11.60 12.51
CA ILE A 23 -2.03 10.14 12.65
C ILE A 23 -2.07 9.53 11.24
N ILE A 24 -1.05 8.74 10.91
CA ILE A 24 -1.00 7.94 9.69
C ILE A 24 -1.08 6.45 10.01
N PRO A 25 -1.65 5.60 9.14
CA PRO A 25 -1.54 4.17 9.32
C PRO A 25 -0.07 3.74 9.18
N PRO A 26 0.42 2.79 10.01
CA PRO A 26 1.67 2.10 9.73
C PRO A 26 1.71 1.66 8.27
N THR A 27 2.80 2.01 7.58
CA THR A 27 2.93 1.85 6.13
C THR A 27 4.28 1.26 5.80
N LEU A 28 4.28 0.21 4.99
CA LEU A 28 5.46 -0.42 4.42
C LEU A 28 5.40 -0.32 2.89
N VAL A 29 6.48 0.13 2.26
CA VAL A 29 6.67 -0.02 0.81
C VAL A 29 7.87 -0.90 0.58
N THR A 30 7.66 -2.04 -0.06
CA THR A 30 8.71 -3.06 -0.19
C THR A 30 8.52 -3.91 -1.44
N ASN A 31 9.63 -4.42 -1.97
CA ASN A 31 9.68 -5.57 -2.87
C ASN A 31 10.27 -6.82 -2.19
N ASN A 32 10.58 -6.75 -0.89
CA ASN A 32 11.11 -7.85 -0.09
C ASN A 32 9.94 -8.63 0.54
N PRO A 33 9.75 -9.91 0.18
CA PRO A 33 8.68 -10.75 0.72
C PRO A 33 8.76 -10.93 2.24
N ASP A 34 9.96 -11.08 2.79
CA ASP A 34 10.14 -11.29 4.23
C ASP A 34 9.72 -10.07 5.04
N ALA A 35 10.03 -8.87 4.53
CA ALA A 35 9.56 -7.62 5.15
C ALA A 35 8.02 -7.52 5.13
N ALA A 36 7.37 -8.01 4.06
CA ALA A 36 5.91 -8.04 3.99
C ALA A 36 5.31 -9.03 5.00
N ARG A 37 5.91 -10.22 5.17
CA ARG A 37 5.49 -11.22 6.17
C ARG A 37 5.68 -10.72 7.60
N GLU A 38 6.82 -10.08 7.87
CA GLU A 38 7.10 -9.49 9.18
C GLU A 38 6.07 -8.40 9.49
N PHE A 39 5.83 -7.49 8.55
CA PHE A 39 4.86 -6.42 8.73
C PHE A 39 3.43 -6.94 8.91
N PHE A 40 3.03 -7.98 8.16
CA PHE A 40 1.74 -8.64 8.35
C PHE A 40 1.58 -9.16 9.79
N SER A 41 2.63 -9.75 10.34
CA SER A 41 2.66 -10.22 11.73
C SER A 41 2.59 -9.06 12.72
N GLN A 42 3.34 -7.98 12.48
CA GLN A 42 3.34 -6.77 13.32
C GLN A 42 1.95 -6.11 13.41
N VAL A 43 1.19 -6.10 12.31
CA VAL A 43 -0.18 -5.55 12.28
C VAL A 43 -1.25 -6.60 12.60
N GLN A 44 -0.87 -7.77 13.12
CA GLN A 44 -1.78 -8.83 13.54
C GLN A 44 -2.71 -9.30 12.41
N GLY A 45 -2.18 -9.42 11.20
CA GLY A 45 -2.92 -9.82 10.00
C GLY A 45 -3.88 -8.75 9.45
N ARG A 46 -4.01 -7.59 10.11
CA ARG A 46 -4.84 -6.48 9.62
C ARG A 46 -4.03 -5.63 8.66
N MET A 47 -3.91 -6.11 7.42
CA MET A 47 -3.10 -5.49 6.38
C MET A 47 -3.90 -5.33 5.09
N VAL A 48 -3.75 -4.19 4.43
CA VAL A 48 -4.20 -3.98 3.06
C VAL A 48 -3.02 -3.73 2.13
N SER A 49 -3.15 -4.13 0.87
CA SER A 49 -2.19 -3.86 -0.20
C SER A 49 -2.79 -2.93 -1.25
N LYS A 50 -1.93 -2.12 -1.90
CA LYS A 50 -2.30 -1.26 -3.02
C LYS A 50 -1.07 -0.87 -3.84
N LEU A 51 -1.31 -0.40 -5.06
CA LEU A 51 -0.26 0.19 -5.89
C LEU A 51 0.11 1.59 -5.37
N LEU A 52 1.41 1.92 -5.45
CA LEU A 52 1.88 3.29 -5.18
C LEU A 52 1.31 4.28 -6.20
N THR A 53 1.21 3.87 -7.46
CA THR A 53 0.61 4.65 -8.56
C THR A 53 -0.45 3.79 -9.22
N ALA A 54 -1.63 4.36 -9.48
CA ALA A 54 -2.68 3.63 -10.17
C ALA A 54 -2.19 3.22 -11.56
N ILE A 55 -2.33 1.93 -11.88
CA ILE A 55 -2.09 1.40 -13.21
C ILE A 55 -3.44 0.88 -13.70
N ALA A 56 -3.95 1.49 -14.76
CA ALA A 56 -5.11 1.02 -15.51
C ALA A 56 -4.59 0.55 -16.88
N ARG A 57 -3.97 -0.62 -16.92
CA ARG A 57 -3.56 -1.26 -18.17
C ARG A 57 -3.77 -2.75 -18.07
N SER A 58 -4.59 -3.27 -18.97
CA SER A 58 -4.54 -4.68 -19.36
C SER A 58 -4.40 -4.74 -20.88
N MET A 59 -3.85 -5.84 -21.40
CA MET A 59 -3.69 -6.03 -22.85
C MET A 59 -4.98 -6.47 -23.55
N GLU A 60 -6.00 -6.96 -22.81
CA GLU A 60 -7.20 -7.58 -23.40
C GLU A 60 -8.54 -7.00 -22.90
N SER A 61 -8.53 -6.24 -21.80
CA SER A 61 -9.71 -5.67 -21.16
C SER A 61 -9.46 -4.23 -20.68
N PRO A 62 -10.36 -3.28 -21.00
CA PRO A 62 -10.22 -1.89 -20.59
C PRO A 62 -10.39 -1.62 -19.09
N GLU A 63 -10.68 -2.64 -18.25
CA GLU A 63 -11.16 -2.44 -16.87
C GLU A 63 -10.31 -3.10 -15.76
N PHE A 64 -9.05 -3.48 -16.04
CA PHE A 64 -8.20 -3.99 -14.95
C PHE A 64 -7.70 -2.83 -14.06
N PHE A 65 -8.25 -2.74 -12.85
CA PHE A 65 -7.82 -1.81 -11.82
C PHE A 65 -7.53 -2.55 -10.51
N LEU A 66 -6.34 -2.33 -9.95
CA LEU A 66 -5.99 -2.89 -8.65
C LEU A 66 -6.47 -1.96 -7.54
N TYR A 67 -7.57 -2.33 -6.90
CA TYR A 67 -8.09 -1.65 -5.73
C TYR A 67 -7.22 -1.89 -4.49
N THR A 68 -7.52 -1.14 -3.42
CA THR A 68 -6.97 -1.49 -2.10
C THR A 68 -7.68 -2.73 -1.61
N SER A 69 -6.92 -3.81 -1.37
CA SER A 69 -7.45 -5.12 -1.01
C SER A 69 -6.87 -5.60 0.30
N ARG A 70 -7.67 -6.30 1.11
CA ARG A 70 -7.17 -6.97 2.31
C ARG A 70 -6.22 -8.09 1.92
N VAL A 71 -5.08 -8.16 2.59
CA VAL A 71 -4.10 -9.25 2.43
C VAL A 71 -4.48 -10.38 3.37
N LYS A 72 -4.52 -11.60 2.86
CA LYS A 72 -4.73 -12.82 3.63
C LYS A 72 -3.41 -13.55 3.83
N ALA A 73 -3.39 -14.53 4.73
CA ALA A 73 -2.18 -15.32 4.98
C ALA A 73 -1.75 -16.10 3.72
N GLU A 74 -2.71 -16.58 2.93
CA GLU A 74 -2.46 -17.35 1.71
C GLU A 74 -1.80 -16.48 0.63
N ASP A 75 -2.15 -15.19 0.56
CA ASP A 75 -1.52 -14.25 -0.37
C ASP A 75 -0.01 -14.09 -0.11
N LEU A 76 0.45 -14.40 1.10
CA LEU A 76 1.87 -14.32 1.49
C LEU A 76 2.67 -15.60 1.21
N GLU A 77 2.00 -16.69 0.88
CA GLU A 77 2.64 -17.92 0.39
C GLU A 77 3.29 -17.67 -0.98
N GLU A 78 2.64 -16.86 -1.82
CA GLU A 78 3.12 -16.44 -3.14
C GLU A 78 3.83 -15.07 -3.13
N ALA A 79 4.23 -14.58 -1.95
CA ALA A 79 4.87 -13.28 -1.79
C ALA A 79 6.18 -13.14 -2.60
N GLU A 80 6.75 -14.23 -3.10
CA GLU A 80 8.01 -14.22 -3.84
C GLU A 80 7.89 -13.46 -5.17
N SER A 81 6.68 -13.36 -5.71
CA SER A 81 6.34 -12.53 -6.87
C SER A 81 6.52 -11.02 -6.61
N LEU A 82 6.52 -10.58 -5.35
CA LEU A 82 6.68 -9.18 -4.94
C LEU A 82 8.02 -8.58 -5.40
N ARG A 83 9.03 -9.42 -5.65
CA ARG A 83 10.32 -8.98 -6.23
C ARG A 83 10.18 -8.27 -7.57
N TYR A 84 9.13 -8.59 -8.33
CA TYR A 84 8.88 -8.05 -9.66
C TYR A 84 8.08 -6.74 -9.63
N CYS A 85 7.25 -6.54 -8.61
CA CYS A 85 6.41 -5.36 -8.48
C CYS A 85 6.30 -4.94 -7.00
N PRO A 86 7.01 -3.89 -6.56
CA PRO A 86 6.88 -3.38 -5.19
C PRO A 86 5.45 -2.91 -4.91
N MET A 87 4.98 -3.20 -3.71
CA MET A 87 3.63 -2.84 -3.26
C MET A 87 3.68 -1.90 -2.06
N VAL A 88 2.57 -1.19 -1.84
CA VAL A 88 2.33 -0.45 -0.59
C VAL A 88 1.43 -1.31 0.29
N PHE A 89 1.93 -1.68 1.47
CA PHE A 89 1.18 -2.33 2.53
C PHE A 89 0.86 -1.32 3.63
N GLN A 90 -0.36 -1.33 4.14
CA GLN A 90 -0.77 -0.49 5.26
C GLN A 90 -1.55 -1.28 6.29
N ALA A 91 -1.44 -0.91 7.56
CA ALA A 91 -2.32 -1.43 8.58
C ALA A 91 -3.78 -1.11 8.23
N GLU A 92 -4.64 -2.11 8.33
CA GLU A 92 -6.08 -1.93 8.17
C GLU A 92 -6.67 -1.37 9.46
N ILE A 93 -7.12 -0.12 9.40
CA ILE A 93 -7.73 0.57 10.54
C ILE A 93 -9.26 0.47 10.43
N PRO A 94 -9.97 -0.12 11.42
CA PRO A 94 -11.42 -0.07 11.47
C PRO A 94 -11.88 1.39 11.53
N LYS A 95 -12.68 1.80 10.55
CA LYS A 95 -13.21 3.16 10.43
C LYS A 95 -14.70 3.17 10.69
N GLN A 96 -15.16 4.15 11.48
CA GLN A 96 -16.58 4.41 11.70
C GLN A 96 -17.19 5.25 10.57
N LEU A 97 -16.38 6.08 9.90
CA LEU A 97 -16.81 7.02 8.88
C LEU A 97 -15.71 7.25 7.84
N GLU A 98 -16.13 7.50 6.60
CA GLU A 98 -15.32 8.02 5.49
C GLU A 98 -16.16 9.14 4.84
N LEU A 99 -15.56 10.32 4.65
CA LEU A 99 -16.22 11.55 4.19
C LEU A 99 -16.08 11.75 2.69
#